data_AF-A0A8C6ND71-F1
#
_entry.id   AF-A0A8C6ND71-F1
#
_cell.length_a   1.000
_cell.length_b   1.000
_cell.length_c   1.000
_cell.angle_alpha   90.00
_cell.angle_beta   90.00
_cell.angle_gamma   90.00
#
_symmetry.space_group_name_H-M   'P 1'
#
loop_
_entity.id
_entity.type
_entity.pdbx_description
1 polymer ?
#
loop_
_entity_poly.entity_id
_entity_poly.type
_entity_poly.pdbx_seq_one_letter_code
_entity_poly.pdbx_strand_id
1 'polypeptide(L)'
;MPGGGGNLEMAEADTVPIEEMMERVTTWLKKVFGNKPIPQYQMNEQAVNILFELAEYNEARVRDLSLVIEGLKELSKEYEAEAKHLKRILSEVLDLPSQKLSGKGTMYLDVVVNSAMTLETKDTSLASFICAINEKMSELYTLESENKGMELELKNLMEKLTTALNLETQLEKDLKRTQELIKVKNNRASNRPRDLEFVNAKCQELRSRIEAAETELAATGFDASLSHRSLVSLAEKLNRLQKEIVPLKKKVDKYHDLPANIPLAKVKLEAVRHELNCLDEKFSKALEELTYDI
;
A
#
# COMPACT_ATOMS: atom_id res chain seq x y z
N MET A 1 -22.37 60.67 -36.98
CA MET A 1 -23.75 60.33 -36.57
C MET A 1 -24.66 60.48 -37.77
N PRO A 2 -25.76 59.71 -37.91
CA PRO A 2 -26.18 58.48 -37.22
C PRO A 2 -26.14 57.29 -38.22
N GLY A 3 -26.12 56.02 -37.83
CA GLY A 3 -27.03 55.34 -36.92
C GLY A 3 -27.91 54.43 -37.78
N GLY A 4 -27.54 53.15 -37.82
CA GLY A 4 -28.26 52.11 -38.57
C GLY A 4 -27.95 50.77 -37.93
N GLY A 5 -28.32 50.64 -36.65
CA GLY A 5 -28.36 49.36 -35.97
C GLY A 5 -29.43 48.50 -36.65
N GLY A 6 -29.00 47.67 -37.60
CA GLY A 6 -29.79 46.56 -38.07
C GLY A 6 -29.68 45.47 -37.01
N ASN A 7 -30.77 45.28 -36.27
CA ASN A 7 -30.96 44.18 -35.33
C ASN A 7 -30.47 42.86 -35.93
N LEU A 8 -29.55 42.19 -35.24
CA LEU A 8 -29.48 40.74 -35.29
C LEU A 8 -30.78 40.23 -34.66
N GLU A 9 -31.80 40.06 -35.50
CA GLU A 9 -32.92 39.18 -35.21
C GLU A 9 -32.32 37.77 -35.20
N MET A 10 -31.88 37.35 -34.01
CA MET A 10 -31.61 35.95 -33.73
C MET A 10 -32.91 35.21 -34.04
N ALA A 11 -32.91 34.47 -35.15
CA ALA A 11 -33.96 33.51 -35.45
C ALA A 11 -34.17 32.67 -34.19
N GLU A 12 -35.31 32.90 -33.52
CA GLU A 12 -35.83 32.00 -32.50
C GLU A 12 -35.79 30.61 -33.12
N ALA A 13 -34.99 29.73 -32.53
CA ALA A 13 -35.09 28.33 -32.85
C ALA A 13 -36.55 27.95 -32.56
N ASP A 14 -37.29 27.61 -33.63
CA ASP A 14 -38.62 27.03 -33.56
C ASP A 14 -38.54 25.81 -32.64
N THR A 15 -38.78 26.03 -31.35
CA THR A 15 -38.84 24.98 -30.35
C THR A 15 -40.19 24.33 -30.54
N VAL A 16 -40.20 23.19 -31.24
CA VAL A 16 -41.40 22.38 -31.45
C VAL A 16 -42.08 22.22 -30.09
N PRO A 17 -43.35 22.62 -29.94
CA PRO A 17 -44.05 22.54 -28.67
C PRO A 17 -44.00 21.11 -28.10
N ILE A 18 -43.77 20.98 -26.80
CA ILE A 18 -43.65 19.67 -26.12
C ILE A 18 -44.87 18.77 -26.40
N GLU A 19 -46.06 19.37 -26.56
CA GLU A 19 -47.30 18.67 -26.91
C GLU A 19 -47.24 18.00 -28.29
N GLU A 20 -46.64 18.68 -29.28
CA GLU A 20 -46.47 18.16 -30.64
C GLU A 20 -45.39 17.06 -30.69
N MET A 21 -44.32 17.22 -29.91
CA MET A 21 -43.32 16.16 -29.71
C MET A 21 -43.95 14.91 -29.10
N MET A 22 -44.85 15.08 -28.12
CA MET A 22 -45.55 13.98 -27.45
C MET A 22 -46.50 13.23 -28.37
N GLU A 23 -47.27 13.95 -29.18
CA GLU A 23 -48.17 13.33 -30.16
C GLU A 23 -47.38 12.52 -31.20
N ARG A 24 -46.25 13.07 -31.67
CA ARG A 24 -45.37 12.40 -32.63
C ARG A 24 -44.70 11.16 -32.03
N VAL A 25 -44.17 11.25 -30.81
CA VAL A 25 -43.60 10.11 -30.07
C VAL A 25 -44.66 9.03 -29.85
N THR A 26 -45.88 9.39 -29.45
CA THR A 26 -46.97 8.44 -29.22
C THR A 26 -47.37 7.71 -30.51
N THR A 27 -47.42 8.44 -31.63
CA THR A 27 -47.74 7.88 -32.96
C THR A 27 -46.63 6.95 -33.44
N TRP A 28 -45.36 7.36 -33.28
CA TRP A 28 -44.20 6.54 -33.60
C TRP A 28 -44.15 5.26 -32.74
N LEU A 29 -44.37 5.36 -31.43
CA LEU A 29 -44.43 4.19 -30.54
C LEU A 29 -45.55 3.23 -30.95
N LYS A 30 -46.74 3.72 -31.28
CA LYS A 30 -47.82 2.85 -31.83
C LYS A 30 -47.39 2.13 -33.11
N LYS A 31 -46.68 2.82 -34.01
CA LYS A 31 -46.18 2.23 -35.26
C LYS A 31 -45.10 1.16 -35.01
N VAL A 32 -44.18 1.40 -34.07
CA VAL A 32 -43.09 0.47 -33.73
C VAL A 32 -43.60 -0.76 -33.00
N PHE A 33 -44.51 -0.59 -32.03
CA PHE A 33 -45.04 -1.69 -31.23
C PHE A 33 -46.22 -2.44 -31.89
N GLY A 34 -46.89 -1.82 -32.88
CA GLY A 34 -48.00 -2.42 -33.59
C GLY A 34 -49.13 -2.82 -32.64
N ASN A 35 -49.40 -4.13 -32.55
CA ASN A 35 -50.44 -4.69 -31.66
C ASN A 35 -49.93 -5.02 -30.23
N LYS A 36 -48.65 -4.77 -29.92
CA LYS A 36 -48.10 -5.01 -28.58
C LYS A 36 -48.35 -3.80 -27.68
N PRO A 37 -48.58 -4.01 -26.37
CA PRO A 37 -48.71 -2.90 -25.44
C PRO A 37 -47.40 -2.11 -25.34
N ILE A 38 -47.48 -0.78 -25.41
CA ILE A 38 -46.35 0.12 -25.24
C ILE A 38 -45.91 0.08 -23.77
N PRO A 39 -44.63 -0.19 -23.46
CA PRO A 39 -44.11 -0.15 -22.10
C PRO A 39 -44.35 1.21 -21.45
N GLN A 40 -44.67 1.20 -20.15
CA GLN A 40 -44.82 2.44 -19.39
C GLN A 40 -43.46 3.16 -19.31
N TYR A 41 -43.41 4.42 -19.72
CA TYR A 41 -42.23 5.26 -19.64
C TYR A 41 -42.54 6.52 -18.83
N GLN A 42 -41.51 7.08 -18.19
CA GLN A 42 -41.65 8.33 -17.46
C GLN A 42 -41.76 9.49 -18.47
N MET A 43 -42.87 10.22 -18.43
CA MET A 43 -43.08 11.44 -19.24
C MET A 43 -42.32 12.63 -18.65
N ASN A 44 -41.00 12.52 -18.55
CA ASN A 44 -40.13 13.66 -18.25
C ASN A 44 -39.78 14.38 -19.56
N GLU A 45 -39.65 15.70 -19.56
CA GLU A 45 -39.29 16.51 -20.74
C GLU A 45 -38.04 15.98 -21.46
N GLN A 46 -37.03 15.58 -20.67
CA GLN A 46 -35.82 14.92 -21.19
C GLN A 46 -36.11 13.57 -21.87
N ALA A 47 -37.02 12.77 -21.30
CA ALA A 47 -37.38 11.46 -21.86
C ALA A 47 -38.18 11.63 -23.16
N VAL A 48 -39.05 12.63 -23.24
CA VAL A 48 -39.81 12.98 -24.44
C VAL A 48 -38.89 13.46 -25.55
N ASN A 49 -37.94 14.34 -25.24
CA ASN A 49 -36.96 14.83 -26.21
C ASN A 49 -36.08 13.69 -26.77
N ILE A 50 -35.58 12.80 -25.90
CA ILE A 50 -34.81 11.62 -26.34
C ILE A 50 -35.65 10.70 -27.23
N LEU A 51 -36.92 10.45 -26.88
CA LEU A 51 -37.81 9.64 -27.69
C LEU A 51 -38.17 10.30 -29.02
N PHE A 52 -38.28 11.63 -29.04
CA PHE A 52 -38.54 12.41 -30.25
C PHE A 52 -37.36 12.34 -31.21
N GLU A 53 -36.13 12.61 -30.73
CA GLU A 53 -34.90 12.46 -31.52
C GLU A 53 -34.74 11.03 -32.05
N LEU A 54 -35.04 10.03 -31.21
CA LEU A 54 -35.00 8.62 -31.61
C LEU A 54 -36.06 8.31 -32.68
N ALA A 55 -37.26 8.87 -32.58
CA ALA A 55 -38.31 8.73 -33.57
C ALA A 55 -37.90 9.34 -34.91
N GLU A 56 -37.36 10.57 -34.90
CA GLU A 56 -36.89 11.22 -36.12
C GLU A 56 -35.75 10.44 -36.80
N TYR A 57 -34.77 10.00 -36.00
CA TYR A 57 -33.66 9.19 -36.48
C TYR A 57 -34.14 7.85 -37.04
N ASN A 58 -35.06 7.18 -36.33
CA ASN A 58 -35.62 5.91 -36.78
C ASN A 58 -36.40 6.08 -38.08
N GLU A 59 -37.26 7.09 -38.18
CA GLU A 59 -38.04 7.37 -39.39
C GLU A 59 -37.16 7.73 -40.58
N ALA A 60 -36.11 8.55 -40.37
CA ALA A 60 -35.12 8.86 -41.39
C ALA A 60 -34.43 7.58 -41.90
N ARG A 61 -33.93 6.74 -40.98
CA ARG A 61 -33.33 5.46 -41.34
C ARG A 61 -34.30 4.52 -42.06
N VAL A 62 -35.57 4.48 -41.65
CA VAL A 62 -36.59 3.65 -42.31
C VAL A 62 -36.84 4.14 -43.74
N ARG A 63 -36.85 5.46 -43.98
CA ARG A 63 -36.93 6.02 -45.34
C ARG A 63 -35.71 5.62 -46.17
N ASP A 64 -34.51 5.80 -45.64
CA ASP A 64 -33.27 5.47 -46.36
C ASP A 64 -33.21 3.98 -46.70
N LEU A 65 -33.56 3.10 -45.76
CA LEU A 65 -33.66 1.66 -46.00
C LEU A 65 -34.71 1.34 -47.06
N SER A 66 -35.85 2.04 -47.06
CA SER A 66 -36.89 1.83 -48.07
C SER A 66 -36.41 2.20 -49.47
N LEU A 67 -35.66 3.31 -49.62
CA LEU A 67 -35.04 3.71 -50.88
C LEU A 67 -34.01 2.69 -51.36
N VAL A 68 -33.18 2.16 -50.46
CA VAL A 68 -32.21 1.10 -50.79
C VAL A 68 -32.94 -0.16 -51.27
N ILE A 69 -34.02 -0.57 -50.58
CA ILE A 69 -34.82 -1.74 -50.98
C ILE A 69 -35.44 -1.54 -52.37
N GLU A 70 -36.00 -0.36 -52.64
CA GLU A 70 -36.57 -0.03 -53.94
C GLU A 70 -35.51 -0.05 -55.05
N GLY A 71 -34.34 0.56 -54.80
CA GLY A 71 -33.21 0.53 -55.72
C GLY A 71 -32.73 -0.90 -56.03
N LEU A 72 -32.62 -1.75 -55.01
CA LEU A 72 -32.25 -3.17 -55.19
C LEU A 72 -33.30 -3.95 -55.99
N LYS A 73 -34.59 -3.66 -55.81
CA LYS A 73 -35.65 -4.27 -56.61
C LYS A 73 -35.57 -3.87 -58.08
N GLU A 74 -35.30 -2.60 -58.36
CA GLU A 74 -35.18 -2.15 -59.74
C GLU A 74 -33.94 -2.74 -60.41
N LEU A 75 -32.80 -2.70 -59.72
CA LEU A 75 -31.57 -3.34 -60.16
C LEU A 75 -31.77 -4.84 -60.44
N SER A 76 -32.52 -5.54 -59.59
CA SER A 76 -32.88 -6.95 -59.83
C SER A 76 -33.66 -7.17 -61.12
N LYS A 77 -34.60 -6.26 -61.48
CA LYS A 77 -35.35 -6.35 -62.74
C LYS A 77 -34.44 -6.10 -63.93
N GLU A 78 -33.54 -5.13 -63.83
CA GLU A 78 -32.55 -4.83 -64.89
C GLU A 78 -31.65 -6.04 -65.15
N TYR A 79 -31.09 -6.65 -64.10
CA TYR A 79 -30.28 -7.86 -64.24
C TYR A 79 -31.08 -9.04 -64.81
N GLU A 80 -32.35 -9.21 -64.43
CA GLU A 80 -33.20 -10.27 -64.99
C GLU A 80 -33.48 -10.03 -66.49
N ALA A 81 -33.72 -8.78 -66.89
CA ALA A 81 -33.93 -8.41 -68.27
C ALA A 81 -32.65 -8.64 -69.11
N GLU A 82 -31.49 -8.25 -68.59
CA GLU A 82 -30.20 -8.48 -69.23
C GLU A 82 -29.88 -9.98 -69.34
N ALA A 83 -30.12 -10.76 -68.28
CA ALA A 83 -29.95 -12.22 -68.33
C ALA A 83 -30.83 -12.87 -69.41
N LYS A 84 -32.09 -12.42 -69.55
CA LYS A 84 -32.98 -12.87 -70.65
C LYS A 84 -32.46 -12.44 -72.02
N HIS A 85 -31.92 -11.23 -72.13
CA HIS A 85 -31.32 -10.72 -73.37
C HIS A 85 -30.11 -11.55 -73.81
N LEU A 86 -29.14 -11.77 -72.92
CA LEU A 86 -27.96 -12.60 -73.17
C LEU A 86 -28.33 -14.04 -73.51
N LYS A 87 -29.29 -14.62 -72.79
CA LYS A 87 -29.80 -15.97 -73.09
C LYS A 87 -30.36 -16.05 -74.51
N ARG A 88 -31.13 -15.03 -74.93
CA ARG A 88 -31.70 -14.95 -76.29
C ARG A 88 -30.60 -14.89 -77.35
N ILE A 89 -29.59 -14.05 -77.16
CA ILE A 89 -28.44 -13.94 -78.09
C ILE A 89 -27.75 -15.30 -78.23
N LEU A 90 -27.44 -15.95 -77.10
CA LEU A 90 -26.76 -17.24 -77.09
C LEU A 90 -27.57 -18.34 -77.80
N SER A 91 -28.89 -18.38 -77.60
CA SER A 91 -29.74 -19.42 -78.20
C SER A 91 -30.16 -19.14 -79.64
N GLU A 92 -30.61 -17.92 -79.95
CA GLU A 92 -31.25 -17.59 -81.24
C GLU A 92 -30.27 -17.07 -82.28
N VAL A 93 -29.25 -16.30 -81.87
CA VAL A 93 -28.30 -15.67 -82.79
C VAL A 93 -27.07 -16.56 -83.00
N LEU A 94 -26.55 -17.13 -81.91
CA LEU A 94 -25.30 -17.90 -81.94
C LEU A 94 -25.53 -19.42 -82.00
N ASP A 95 -26.76 -19.90 -81.81
CA ASP A 95 -27.11 -21.34 -81.74
C ASP A 95 -26.19 -22.13 -80.77
N LEU A 96 -25.90 -21.53 -79.62
CA LEU A 96 -25.11 -22.11 -78.53
C LEU A 96 -25.95 -22.24 -77.25
N PRO A 97 -26.97 -23.13 -77.23
CA PRO A 97 -27.70 -23.39 -76.01
C PRO A 97 -26.82 -24.12 -74.98
N SER A 98 -27.09 -23.89 -73.70
CA SER A 98 -26.38 -24.51 -72.55
C SER A 98 -26.27 -26.04 -72.62
N GLN A 99 -27.19 -26.68 -73.36
CA GLN A 99 -27.29 -28.12 -73.58
C GLN A 99 -26.28 -28.67 -74.61
N LYS A 100 -25.63 -27.80 -75.41
CA LYS A 100 -24.57 -28.22 -76.35
C LYS A 100 -23.20 -28.37 -75.70
N LEU A 101 -23.05 -27.95 -74.44
CA LEU A 101 -21.81 -28.15 -73.68
C LEU A 101 -21.67 -29.62 -73.28
N SER A 102 -20.45 -30.14 -73.34
CA SER A 102 -20.10 -31.42 -72.71
C SER A 102 -20.31 -31.33 -71.20
N GLY A 103 -20.61 -32.44 -70.52
CA GLY A 103 -20.80 -32.46 -69.06
C GLY A 103 -19.62 -31.84 -68.30
N LYS A 104 -18.37 -32.05 -68.77
CA LYS A 104 -17.19 -31.39 -68.20
C LYS A 104 -17.21 -29.86 -68.38
N GLY A 105 -17.67 -29.38 -69.53
CA GLY A 105 -17.78 -27.95 -69.81
C GLY A 105 -18.82 -27.27 -68.91
N THR A 106 -19.96 -27.92 -68.70
CA THR A 106 -20.98 -27.45 -67.74
C THR A 106 -20.43 -27.40 -66.32
N MET A 107 -19.69 -28.44 -65.88
CA MET A 107 -19.05 -28.44 -64.55
C MET A 107 -18.05 -27.31 -64.38
N TYR A 108 -17.19 -27.04 -65.38
CA TYR A 108 -16.23 -25.94 -65.29
C TYR A 108 -16.91 -24.57 -65.26
N LEU A 109 -17.96 -24.37 -66.06
CA LEU A 109 -18.75 -23.15 -66.03
C LEU A 109 -19.39 -22.93 -64.66
N ASP A 110 -19.98 -23.99 -64.09
CA ASP A 110 -20.58 -23.95 -62.76
C ASP A 110 -19.55 -23.57 -61.68
N VAL A 111 -18.36 -24.18 -61.70
CA VAL A 111 -17.26 -23.82 -60.78
C VAL A 111 -16.85 -22.36 -60.93
N VAL A 112 -16.69 -21.86 -62.16
CA VAL A 112 -16.31 -20.46 -62.42
C VAL A 112 -17.39 -19.49 -61.92
N VAL A 113 -18.66 -19.77 -62.21
CA VAL A 113 -19.80 -18.94 -61.75
C VAL A 113 -19.88 -18.94 -60.22
N ASN A 114 -19.83 -20.12 -59.59
CA ASN A 114 -19.88 -20.24 -58.14
C ASN A 114 -18.68 -19.55 -57.47
N SER A 115 -17.50 -19.60 -58.09
CA SER A 115 -16.30 -18.91 -57.60
C SER A 115 -16.46 -17.39 -57.72
N ALA A 116 -17.00 -16.88 -58.82
CA ALA A 116 -17.29 -15.45 -59.00
C ALA A 116 -18.32 -14.95 -57.99
N MET A 117 -19.39 -15.73 -57.75
CA MET A 117 -20.40 -15.41 -56.75
C MET A 117 -19.83 -15.43 -55.33
N THR A 118 -18.97 -16.39 -55.00
CA THR A 118 -18.35 -16.50 -53.66
C THR A 118 -17.35 -15.37 -53.40
N LEU A 119 -16.62 -14.94 -54.44
CA LEU A 119 -15.67 -13.85 -54.38
C LEU A 119 -16.30 -12.47 -54.67
N GLU A 120 -17.61 -12.43 -54.90
CA GLU A 120 -18.39 -11.23 -55.21
C GLU A 120 -17.82 -10.42 -56.41
N THR A 121 -17.30 -11.12 -57.43
CA THR A 121 -16.72 -10.47 -58.61
C THR A 121 -17.78 -10.10 -59.65
N LYS A 122 -17.58 -8.96 -60.32
CA LYS A 122 -18.49 -8.47 -61.37
C LYS A 122 -18.32 -9.19 -62.72
N ASP A 123 -17.16 -9.78 -62.94
CA ASP A 123 -16.83 -10.55 -64.13
C ASP A 123 -16.06 -11.83 -63.77
N THR A 124 -15.91 -12.70 -64.75
CA THR A 124 -15.15 -13.96 -64.65
C THR A 124 -13.75 -13.82 -65.24
N SER A 125 -13.20 -12.60 -65.30
CA SER A 125 -11.85 -12.38 -65.81
C SER A 125 -10.82 -12.84 -64.78
N LEU A 126 -9.67 -13.34 -65.26
CA LEU A 126 -8.60 -13.80 -64.39
C LEU A 126 -8.08 -12.67 -63.48
N ALA A 127 -8.03 -11.43 -63.99
CA ALA A 127 -7.57 -10.28 -63.23
C ALA A 127 -8.48 -10.00 -62.04
N SER A 128 -9.81 -9.97 -62.25
CA SER A 128 -10.79 -9.76 -61.18
C SER A 128 -10.71 -10.86 -60.12
N PHE A 129 -10.54 -12.13 -60.51
CA PHE A 129 -10.33 -13.22 -59.56
C PHE A 129 -9.06 -13.05 -58.74
N ILE A 130 -7.94 -12.73 -59.38
CA ILE A 130 -6.67 -12.51 -58.67
C ILE A 130 -6.79 -11.33 -57.68
N CYS A 131 -7.42 -10.23 -58.10
CA CYS A 131 -7.66 -9.08 -57.22
C CYS A 131 -8.53 -9.46 -56.02
N ALA A 132 -9.70 -10.07 -56.24
CA ALA A 132 -10.61 -10.46 -55.16
C ALA A 132 -9.98 -11.48 -54.20
N ILE A 133 -9.23 -12.45 -54.72
CA ILE A 133 -8.51 -13.42 -53.88
C ILE A 133 -7.46 -12.70 -53.04
N ASN A 134 -6.68 -11.79 -53.62
CA ASN A 134 -5.65 -11.04 -52.89
C ASN A 134 -6.26 -10.11 -51.84
N GLU A 135 -7.38 -9.46 -52.13
CA GLU A 135 -8.12 -8.64 -51.16
C GLU A 135 -8.59 -9.48 -49.98
N LYS A 136 -9.27 -10.62 -50.24
CA LYS A 136 -9.71 -11.53 -49.18
C LYS A 136 -8.56 -12.14 -48.40
N MET A 137 -7.46 -12.45 -49.06
CA MET A 137 -6.26 -12.96 -48.39
C MET A 137 -5.63 -11.89 -47.51
N SER A 138 -5.59 -10.63 -47.96
CA SER A 138 -5.12 -9.50 -47.15
C SER A 138 -6.01 -9.29 -45.92
N GLU A 139 -7.34 -9.28 -46.09
CA GLU A 139 -8.31 -9.19 -44.98
C GLU A 139 -8.11 -10.34 -43.97
N LEU A 140 -7.88 -11.56 -44.45
CA LEU A 140 -7.62 -12.72 -43.61
C LEU A 140 -6.36 -12.53 -42.78
N TYR A 141 -5.25 -12.10 -43.39
CA TYR A 141 -4.00 -11.88 -42.66
C TYR A 141 -4.09 -10.74 -41.65
N THR A 142 -4.79 -9.64 -41.98
CA THR A 142 -5.00 -8.55 -41.04
C THR A 142 -5.81 -9.03 -39.84
N LEU A 143 -6.88 -9.78 -40.08
CA LEU A 143 -7.72 -10.33 -39.01
C LEU A 143 -6.98 -11.36 -38.16
N GLU A 144 -6.17 -12.22 -38.77
CA GLU A 144 -5.35 -13.20 -38.04
C GLU A 144 -4.31 -12.50 -37.15
N SER A 145 -3.69 -11.42 -37.63
CA SER A 145 -2.75 -10.60 -36.87
C SER A 145 -3.43 -9.91 -35.68
N GLU A 146 -4.60 -9.30 -35.90
CA GLU A 146 -5.41 -8.70 -34.84
C GLU A 146 -5.85 -9.74 -33.81
N ASN A 147 -6.28 -10.92 -34.24
CA ASN A 147 -6.67 -12.01 -33.34
C ASN A 147 -5.49 -12.49 -32.47
N LYS A 148 -4.30 -12.65 -33.05
CA LYS A 148 -3.08 -12.96 -32.29
C LYS A 148 -2.74 -11.85 -31.27
N GLY A 149 -2.95 -10.59 -31.64
CA GLY A 149 -2.80 -9.45 -30.73
C GLY A 149 -3.77 -9.53 -29.55
N MET A 150 -5.05 -9.76 -29.81
CA MET A 150 -6.08 -9.93 -28.78
C MET A 150 -5.80 -11.13 -27.85
N GLU A 151 -5.34 -12.26 -28.40
CA GLU A 151 -4.94 -13.43 -27.61
C GLU A 151 -3.78 -13.12 -26.65
N LEU A 152 -2.79 -12.33 -27.10
CA LEU A 152 -1.67 -11.91 -26.27
C LEU A 152 -2.13 -10.96 -25.15
N GLU A 153 -3.01 -10.01 -25.46
CA GLU A 153 -3.60 -9.12 -24.46
C GLU A 153 -4.43 -9.87 -23.43
N LEU A 154 -5.25 -10.83 -23.87
CA LEU A 154 -6.04 -11.69 -22.99
C LEU A 154 -5.12 -12.46 -22.03
N LYS A 155 -4.03 -13.03 -22.54
CA LYS A 155 -3.05 -13.74 -21.72
C LYS A 155 -2.41 -12.82 -20.67
N ASN A 156 -2.00 -11.61 -21.06
CA ASN A 156 -1.44 -10.62 -20.14
C ASN A 156 -2.46 -10.21 -19.05
N LEU A 157 -3.72 -10.01 -19.42
CA LEU A 157 -4.80 -9.72 -18.47
C LEU A 157 -5.04 -10.88 -17.50
N MET A 158 -4.99 -12.13 -17.98
CA MET A 158 -5.10 -13.31 -17.11
C MET A 158 -3.94 -13.41 -16.12
N GLU A 159 -2.71 -13.11 -16.55
CA GLU A 159 -1.53 -13.08 -15.67
C GLU A 159 -1.68 -11.98 -14.60
N LYS A 160 -2.09 -10.77 -14.99
CA LYS A 160 -2.39 -9.67 -14.06
C LYS A 160 -3.53 -10.00 -13.09
N LEU A 161 -4.58 -10.65 -13.57
CA LEU A 161 -5.69 -11.08 -12.72
C LEU A 161 -5.23 -12.11 -11.70
N THR A 162 -4.38 -13.06 -12.11
CA THR A 162 -3.83 -14.08 -11.22
C THR A 162 -2.94 -13.46 -10.15
N THR A 163 -2.09 -12.48 -10.49
CA THR A 163 -1.27 -11.78 -9.50
C THR A 163 -2.12 -10.94 -8.54
N ALA A 164 -3.16 -10.27 -9.05
CA ALA A 164 -4.10 -9.50 -8.22
C ALA A 164 -4.87 -10.40 -7.24
N LEU A 165 -5.39 -11.54 -7.69
CA LEU A 165 -6.06 -12.52 -6.82
C LEU A 165 -5.11 -13.07 -5.74
N ASN A 166 -3.87 -13.38 -6.10
CA ASN A 166 -2.88 -13.82 -5.11
C ASN A 166 -2.62 -12.73 -4.06
N LEU A 167 -2.51 -11.46 -4.48
CA LEU A 167 -2.36 -10.34 -3.56
C LEU A 167 -3.59 -10.17 -2.64
N GLU A 168 -4.80 -10.28 -3.18
CA GLU A 168 -6.05 -10.23 -2.41
C GLU A 168 -6.07 -11.30 -1.32
N THR A 169 -5.78 -12.56 -1.65
CA THR A 169 -5.74 -13.65 -0.65
C THR A 169 -4.67 -13.42 0.42
N GLN A 170 -3.57 -12.76 0.07
CA GLN A 170 -2.52 -12.41 1.03
C GLN A 170 -2.99 -11.28 1.96
N LEU A 171 -3.64 -10.25 1.41
CA LEU A 171 -4.23 -9.16 2.18
C LEU A 171 -5.31 -9.64 3.14
N GLU A 172 -6.16 -10.59 2.73
CA GLU A 172 -7.14 -11.21 3.62
C GLU A 172 -6.49 -11.92 4.81
N LYS A 173 -5.41 -12.68 4.58
CA LYS A 173 -4.64 -13.34 5.64
C LYS A 173 -4.01 -12.34 6.59
N ASP A 174 -3.43 -11.27 6.06
CA ASP A 174 -2.78 -10.23 6.85
C ASP A 174 -3.80 -9.41 7.66
N LEU A 175 -4.98 -9.15 7.10
CA LEU A 175 -6.10 -8.54 7.80
C LEU A 175 -6.56 -9.41 8.97
N LYS A 176 -6.73 -10.72 8.76
CA LYS A 176 -7.09 -11.66 9.83
C LYS A 176 -6.04 -11.68 10.95
N ARG A 177 -4.75 -11.76 10.59
CA ARG A 177 -3.64 -11.70 11.56
C ARG A 177 -3.64 -10.39 12.35
N THR A 178 -3.89 -9.28 11.68
CA THR A 178 -3.94 -7.95 12.33
C THR A 178 -5.11 -7.84 13.28
N GLN A 179 -6.29 -8.36 12.90
CA GLN A 179 -7.46 -8.43 13.78
C GLN A 179 -7.18 -9.27 15.04
N GLU A 180 -6.50 -10.40 14.91
CA GLU A 180 -6.08 -11.23 16.05
C GLU A 180 -5.10 -10.48 16.97
N LEU A 181 -4.12 -9.77 16.40
CA LEU A 181 -3.18 -8.94 17.17
C LEU A 181 -3.89 -7.80 17.91
N ILE A 182 -4.87 -7.15 17.27
CA ILE A 182 -5.70 -6.12 17.91
C ILE A 182 -6.49 -6.72 19.06
N LYS A 183 -7.13 -7.88 18.90
CA LYS A 183 -7.84 -8.56 19.99
C LYS A 183 -6.93 -8.84 21.18
N VAL A 184 -5.72 -9.38 20.94
CA VAL A 184 -4.75 -9.65 22.02
C VAL A 184 -4.26 -8.36 22.69
N LYS A 185 -3.99 -7.30 21.92
CA LYS A 185 -3.60 -6.00 22.48
C LYS A 185 -4.72 -5.36 23.30
N ASN A 186 -5.96 -5.43 22.84
CA ASN A 186 -7.12 -4.92 23.56
C ASN A 186 -7.34 -5.68 24.87
N ASN A 187 -7.23 -7.01 24.87
CA ASN A 187 -7.31 -7.81 26.10
C ASN A 187 -6.21 -7.42 27.10
N ARG A 188 -4.96 -7.23 26.64
CA ARG A 188 -3.87 -6.73 27.50
C ARG A 188 -4.14 -5.33 28.02
N ALA A 189 -4.60 -4.41 27.17
CA ALA A 189 -4.93 -3.05 27.55
C ALA A 189 -6.09 -3.00 28.55
N SER A 190 -7.09 -3.89 28.41
CA SER A 190 -8.22 -4.01 29.34
C SER A 190 -7.81 -4.57 30.71
N ASN A 191 -6.76 -5.38 30.78
CA ASN A 191 -6.23 -5.89 32.05
C ASN A 191 -5.32 -4.88 32.78
N ARG A 192 -4.68 -3.97 32.04
CA ARG A 192 -3.72 -3.00 32.57
C ARG A 192 -4.26 -2.10 33.71
N PRO A 193 -5.53 -1.62 33.70
CA PRO A 193 -6.09 -0.88 34.82
C PRO A 193 -6.12 -1.69 36.11
N ARG A 194 -6.52 -2.98 36.04
CA ARG A 194 -6.54 -3.88 37.21
C ARG A 194 -5.14 -4.10 37.77
N ASP A 195 -4.16 -4.32 36.89
CA ASP A 195 -2.76 -4.46 37.31
C ASP A 195 -2.25 -3.17 37.97
N LEU A 196 -2.60 -2.01 37.42
CA LEU A 196 -2.24 -0.70 37.98
C LEU A 196 -2.90 -0.45 39.33
N GLU A 197 -4.18 -0.78 39.47
CA GLU A 197 -4.94 -0.70 40.73
C GLU A 197 -4.31 -1.59 41.80
N PHE A 198 -3.93 -2.82 41.45
CA PHE A 198 -3.24 -3.73 42.37
C PHE A 198 -1.90 -3.17 42.84
N VAL A 199 -1.07 -2.67 41.92
CA VAL A 199 0.23 -2.06 42.27
C VAL A 199 0.03 -0.81 43.13
N ASN A 200 -0.94 0.03 42.81
CA ASN A 200 -1.24 1.24 43.58
C ASN A 200 -1.71 0.90 45.00
N ALA A 201 -2.60 -0.08 45.14
CA ALA A 201 -3.03 -0.57 46.45
C ALA A 201 -1.84 -1.11 47.26
N LYS A 202 -0.93 -1.86 46.63
CA LYS A 202 0.28 -2.36 47.30
C LYS A 202 1.23 -1.23 47.73
N CYS A 203 1.39 -0.20 46.89
CA CYS A 203 2.17 0.98 47.24
C CYS A 203 1.56 1.74 48.44
N GLN A 204 0.24 1.87 48.51
CA GLN A 204 -0.44 2.49 49.65
C GLN A 204 -0.25 1.67 50.93
N GLU A 205 -0.45 0.34 50.88
CA GLU A 205 -0.20 -0.56 52.01
C GLU A 205 1.23 -0.42 52.54
N LEU A 206 2.22 -0.44 51.64
CA LEU A 206 3.62 -0.30 52.01
C LEU A 206 3.93 1.08 52.61
N ARG A 207 3.36 2.15 52.07
CA ARG A 207 3.48 3.50 52.67
C ARG A 207 2.91 3.53 54.08
N SER A 208 1.70 3.04 54.29
CA SER A 208 1.09 2.99 55.62
C SER A 208 1.90 2.14 56.60
N ARG A 209 2.52 1.04 56.15
CA ARG A 209 3.43 0.23 56.99
C ARG A 209 4.72 0.97 57.35
N ILE A 210 5.29 1.73 56.40
CA ILE A 210 6.47 2.55 56.66
C ILE A 210 6.12 3.64 57.67
N GLU A 211 5.03 4.39 57.45
CA GLU A 211 4.56 5.44 58.36
C GLU A 211 4.32 4.86 59.76
N ALA A 212 3.63 3.72 59.88
CA ALA A 212 3.43 3.06 61.17
C ALA A 212 4.76 2.69 61.85
N ALA A 213 5.69 2.06 61.13
CA ALA A 213 7.00 1.70 61.66
C ALA A 213 7.84 2.94 62.06
N GLU A 214 7.74 4.03 61.31
CA GLU A 214 8.38 5.31 61.65
C GLU A 214 7.78 5.91 62.92
N THR A 215 6.45 5.90 63.07
CA THR A 215 5.80 6.36 64.32
C THR A 215 6.16 5.49 65.52
N GLU A 216 6.26 4.17 65.35
CA GLU A 216 6.73 3.26 66.40
C GLU A 216 8.19 3.54 66.78
N LEU A 217 9.08 3.72 65.79
CA LEU A 217 10.48 4.11 66.04
C LEU A 217 10.55 5.43 66.81
N ALA A 218 9.79 6.44 66.40
CA ALA A 218 9.74 7.73 67.08
C ALA A 218 9.22 7.60 68.53
N ALA A 219 8.17 6.78 68.75
CA ALA A 219 7.59 6.55 70.08
C ALA A 219 8.56 5.81 71.02
N THR A 220 9.39 4.91 70.49
CA THR A 220 10.45 4.23 71.26
C THR A 220 11.66 5.13 71.58
N GLY A 221 11.63 6.40 71.16
CA GLY A 221 12.68 7.38 71.45
C GLY A 221 13.92 7.21 70.58
N PHE A 222 13.78 6.65 69.37
CA PHE A 222 14.90 6.47 68.46
C PHE A 222 15.52 7.81 68.04
N ASP A 223 16.82 7.97 68.29
CA ASP A 223 17.64 9.09 67.84
C ASP A 223 18.42 8.68 66.57
N ALA A 224 18.43 9.52 65.54
CA ALA A 224 19.14 9.29 64.28
C ALA A 224 20.67 9.10 64.47
N SER A 225 21.21 9.51 65.62
CA SER A 225 22.58 9.22 66.05
C SER A 225 22.85 7.73 66.27
N LEU A 226 21.82 6.94 66.60
CA LEU A 226 21.87 5.48 66.80
C LEU A 226 21.63 4.70 65.49
N SER A 227 21.49 5.39 64.36
CA SER A 227 21.40 4.70 63.07
C SER A 227 22.70 3.95 62.77
N HIS A 228 22.61 2.82 62.06
CA HIS A 228 23.78 2.03 61.67
C HIS A 228 24.83 2.88 60.95
N ARG A 229 24.38 3.79 60.07
CA ARG A 229 25.26 4.72 59.35
C ARG A 229 26.03 5.65 60.31
N SER A 230 25.33 6.22 61.28
CA SER A 230 25.92 7.11 62.28
C SER A 230 26.90 6.36 63.19
N LEU A 231 26.53 5.17 63.68
CA LEU A 231 27.38 4.29 64.50
C LEU A 231 28.65 3.84 63.78
N VAL A 232 28.54 3.44 62.52
CA VAL A 232 29.70 3.07 61.69
C VAL A 232 30.62 4.27 61.52
N SER A 233 30.08 5.44 61.20
CA SER A 233 30.89 6.66 61.07
C SER A 233 31.59 7.05 62.38
N LEU A 234 30.96 6.83 63.54
CA LEU A 234 31.53 7.09 64.86
C LEU A 234 32.61 6.07 65.21
N ALA A 235 32.37 4.79 64.95
CA ALA A 235 33.35 3.71 65.15
C ALA A 235 34.60 3.93 64.29
N GLU A 236 34.43 4.35 63.04
CA GLU A 236 35.55 4.73 62.18
C GLU A 236 36.32 5.93 62.75
N LYS A 237 35.63 6.96 63.27
CA LYS A 237 36.28 8.11 63.94
C LYS A 237 37.02 7.68 65.20
N LEU A 238 36.43 6.82 66.03
CA LEU A 238 37.06 6.30 67.23
C LEU A 238 38.31 5.48 66.90
N ASN A 239 38.25 4.63 65.87
CA ASN A 239 39.41 3.86 65.42
C ASN A 239 40.53 4.77 64.87
N ARG A 240 40.18 5.88 64.19
CA ARG A 240 41.14 6.92 63.80
C ARG A 240 41.80 7.56 65.03
N LEU A 241 41.04 8.00 66.02
CA LEU A 241 41.59 8.54 67.28
C LEU A 241 42.43 7.51 68.05
N GLN A 242 42.00 6.24 68.08
CA GLN A 242 42.75 5.16 68.73
C GLN A 242 44.14 5.00 68.10
N LYS A 243 44.22 5.04 66.76
CA LYS A 243 45.50 5.00 66.03
C LYS A 243 46.40 6.19 66.37
N GLU A 244 45.84 7.36 66.66
CA GLU A 244 46.58 8.56 67.10
C GLU A 244 47.00 8.51 68.59
N ILE A 245 46.19 7.89 69.46
CA ILE A 245 46.49 7.76 70.90
C ILE A 245 47.62 6.75 71.14
N VAL A 246 47.73 5.67 70.35
CA VAL A 246 48.79 4.65 70.50
C VAL A 246 50.22 5.25 70.49
N PRO A 247 50.63 6.10 69.53
CA PRO A 247 51.95 6.74 69.55
C PRO A 247 52.08 7.80 70.66
N LEU A 248 51.00 8.48 71.04
CA LEU A 248 50.99 9.46 72.14
C LEU A 248 51.17 8.78 73.50
N LYS A 249 50.50 7.65 73.75
CA LYS A 249 50.69 6.85 74.96
C LYS A 249 52.10 6.28 75.04
N LYS A 250 52.66 5.81 73.92
CA LYS A 250 54.10 5.44 73.84
C LYS A 250 55.04 6.61 74.14
N LYS A 251 54.66 7.86 73.86
CA LYS A 251 55.44 9.02 74.29
C LYS A 251 55.31 9.22 75.80
N VAL A 252 54.10 9.17 76.35
CA VAL A 252 53.86 9.34 77.81
C VAL A 252 54.56 8.26 78.64
N ASP A 253 54.51 6.99 78.23
CA ASP A 253 55.19 5.90 78.94
C ASP A 253 56.72 6.13 79.02
N LYS A 254 57.34 6.68 77.95
CA LYS A 254 58.76 7.08 77.98
C LYS A 254 59.05 8.22 78.97
N TYR A 255 58.06 9.07 79.25
CA TYR A 255 58.20 10.13 80.25
C TYR A 255 57.83 9.66 81.66
N HIS A 256 57.25 8.47 81.82
CA HIS A 256 56.84 7.94 83.13
C HIS A 256 58.00 7.36 83.95
N ASP A 257 59.10 6.98 83.29
CA ASP A 257 60.36 6.59 83.94
C ASP A 257 61.17 7.77 84.49
N LEU A 258 60.73 9.02 84.24
CA LEU A 258 61.38 10.22 84.77
C LEU A 258 60.68 10.70 86.07
N PRO A 259 61.41 10.88 87.20
CA PRO A 259 60.85 11.42 88.43
C PRO A 259 60.33 12.85 88.26
N ALA A 260 59.18 13.16 88.86
CA ALA A 260 58.44 14.42 88.70
C ALA A 260 59.07 15.68 89.34
N ASN A 261 60.40 15.73 89.48
CA ASN A 261 61.12 16.89 89.99
C ASN A 261 62.35 17.19 89.10
N ILE A 262 62.24 18.24 88.28
CA ILE A 262 63.19 18.65 87.24
C ILE A 262 64.65 18.76 87.74
N PRO A 263 64.94 19.37 88.91
CA PRO A 263 66.30 19.39 89.46
C PRO A 263 66.86 18.00 89.81
N LEU A 264 66.03 17.07 90.31
CA LEU A 264 66.48 15.72 90.68
C LEU A 264 66.76 14.84 89.45
N ALA A 265 66.03 15.06 88.36
CA ALA A 265 66.25 14.40 87.07
C ALA A 265 67.58 14.84 86.44
N LYS A 266 67.97 16.12 86.55
CA LYS A 266 69.30 16.59 86.10
C LYS A 266 70.44 15.91 86.85
N VAL A 267 70.32 15.76 88.18
CA VAL A 267 71.35 15.11 88.99
C VAL A 267 71.50 13.63 88.63
N LYS A 268 70.39 12.91 88.41
CA LYS A 268 70.45 11.51 87.94
C LYS A 268 70.92 11.38 86.49
N LEU A 269 70.57 12.32 85.60
CA LEU A 269 71.09 12.36 84.23
C LEU A 269 72.60 12.57 84.23
N GLU A 270 73.11 13.49 85.05
CA GLU A 270 74.55 13.74 85.16
C GLU A 270 75.27 12.55 85.81
N ALA A 271 74.66 11.86 86.78
CA ALA A 271 75.21 10.64 87.37
C ALA A 271 75.31 9.50 86.35
N VAL A 272 74.25 9.24 85.58
CA VAL A 272 74.27 8.23 84.50
C VAL A 272 75.20 8.64 83.36
N ARG A 273 75.32 9.94 83.06
CA ARG A 273 76.30 10.46 82.09
C ARG A 273 77.73 10.28 82.58
N HIS A 274 77.99 10.43 83.89
CA HIS A 274 79.29 10.12 84.47
C HIS A 274 79.58 8.61 84.46
N GLU A 275 78.58 7.76 84.74
CA GLU A 275 78.72 6.31 84.63
C GLU A 275 78.99 5.89 83.18
N LEU A 276 78.30 6.48 82.19
CA LEU A 276 78.53 6.25 80.77
C LEU A 276 79.94 6.69 80.36
N ASN A 277 80.38 7.89 80.75
CA ASN A 277 81.74 8.35 80.47
C ASN A 277 82.80 7.46 81.14
N CYS A 278 82.55 6.96 82.35
CA CYS A 278 83.46 6.01 83.00
C CYS A 278 83.48 4.66 82.28
N LEU A 279 82.34 4.21 81.75
CA LEU A 279 82.26 3.00 80.93
C LEU A 279 82.92 3.17 79.56
N ASP A 280 82.74 4.32 78.92
CA ASP A 280 83.39 4.70 77.67
C ASP A 280 84.90 4.86 77.87
N GLU A 281 85.36 5.47 78.97
CA GLU A 281 86.79 5.51 79.30
C GLU A 281 87.36 4.11 79.60
N LYS A 282 86.59 3.23 80.25
CA LYS A 282 86.97 1.82 80.44
C LYS A 282 86.98 1.06 79.11
N PHE A 283 86.04 1.34 78.22
CA PHE A 283 85.98 0.75 76.88
C PHE A 283 87.15 1.26 76.02
N SER A 284 87.46 2.56 76.07
CA SER A 284 88.61 3.17 75.42
C SER A 284 89.93 2.62 75.98
N LYS A 285 90.06 2.44 77.31
CA LYS A 285 91.24 1.78 77.91
C LYS A 285 91.35 0.31 77.50
N ALA A 286 90.24 -0.43 77.43
CA ALA A 286 90.22 -1.79 76.93
C ALA A 286 90.54 -1.87 75.42
N LEU A 287 90.20 -0.83 74.64
CA LEU A 287 90.61 -0.70 73.25
C LEU A 287 92.11 -0.34 73.13
N GLU A 288 92.63 0.52 74.01
CA GLU A 288 94.05 0.94 74.05
C GLU A 288 94.97 -0.21 74.52
N GLU A 289 94.53 -1.04 75.47
CA GLU A 289 95.22 -2.28 75.88
C GLU A 289 95.23 -3.35 74.77
N LEU A 290 94.27 -3.33 73.83
CA LEU A 290 94.23 -4.23 72.67
C LEU A 290 95.12 -3.75 71.51
N THR A 291 95.63 -2.51 71.56
CA THR A 291 96.51 -1.91 70.54
C THR A 291 98.00 -1.91 70.88
N TYR A 292 98.41 -2.47 72.03
CA TYR A 292 99.82 -2.65 72.42
C TYR A 292 100.36 -4.09 72.30
N ASP A 293 99.56 -5.00 71.71
CA ASP A 293 99.95 -6.39 71.38
C ASP A 293 99.88 -6.66 69.85
N ILE A 294 100.39 -5.72 69.03
CA ILE A 294 100.99 -5.93 67.69
C ILE A 294 102.18 -5.00 67.51
#